data_AF-A0A948GB19-F1
#
_entry.id   AF-A0A948GB19-F1
#
_cell.length_a   1.000
_cell.length_b   1.000
_cell.length_c   1.000
_cell.angle_alpha   90.00
_cell.angle_beta   90.00
_cell.angle_gamma   90.00
#
_symmetry.space_group_name_H-M   'P 1'
#
loop_
_entity.id
_entity.type
_entity.pdbx_description
1 polymer ?
#
loop_
_entity_poly.entity_id
_entity_poly.type
_entity_poly.pdbx_seq_one_letter_code
_entity_poly.pdbx_strand_id
1 'polypeptide(L)'
;MPLEKFAPKKIYYYVICVLAFFVLMWGIIDLTSSSINLLILNPSGQQESSFAPSEGSVEVPIASLKGNPVEDYYQRRMMMDRFGDSLARVLIAGIIFAYARYAIFKLEGGK
;
A
#
# COMPACT_ATOMS: atom_id res chain seq x y z
N MET A 1 30.98 -21.45 -23.75
CA MET A 1 29.59 -21.44 -23.24
C MET A 1 29.33 -20.09 -22.56
N PRO A 2 28.67 -19.11 -23.22
CA PRO A 2 28.50 -17.76 -22.67
C PRO A 2 27.28 -17.60 -21.74
N LEU A 3 26.44 -18.64 -21.60
CA LEU A 3 25.18 -18.57 -20.84
C LEU A 3 25.36 -18.54 -19.31
N GLU A 4 26.44 -19.11 -18.77
CA GLU A 4 26.67 -19.16 -17.31
C GLU A 4 26.96 -17.78 -16.70
N LYS A 5 27.56 -16.85 -17.47
CA LYS A 5 27.87 -15.50 -16.97
C LYS A 5 26.63 -14.63 -16.75
N PHE A 6 25.51 -14.95 -17.38
CA PHE A 6 24.24 -14.21 -17.23
C PHE A 6 23.32 -14.79 -16.16
N ALA A 7 23.55 -16.05 -15.74
CA ALA A 7 22.78 -16.69 -14.67
C ALA A 7 22.74 -15.89 -13.35
N PRO A 8 23.86 -15.38 -12.80
CA PRO A 8 23.81 -14.64 -11.53
C PRO A 8 23.08 -13.30 -11.65
N LYS A 9 23.25 -12.59 -12.79
CA LYS A 9 22.53 -11.32 -13.04
C LYS A 9 21.03 -11.54 -13.19
N LYS A 10 20.63 -12.63 -13.86
CA LYS A 10 19.22 -13.02 -14.00
C LYS A 10 18.61 -13.30 -12.63
N ILE A 11 19.25 -14.14 -11.81
CA ILE A 11 18.78 -14.47 -10.46
C ILE A 11 18.63 -13.21 -9.60
N TYR A 12 19.60 -12.29 -9.67
CA TYR A 12 19.53 -11.01 -8.96
C TYR A 12 18.26 -10.21 -9.26
N TYR A 13 17.92 -10.02 -10.55
CA TYR A 13 16.69 -9.31 -10.91
C TYR A 13 15.41 -10.09 -10.55
N TYR A 14 15.43 -11.43 -10.59
CA TYR A 14 14.29 -12.23 -10.12
C TYR A 14 14.03 -12.04 -8.64
N VAL A 15 15.07 -12.05 -7.80
CA VAL A 15 14.95 -11.80 -6.37
C VAL A 15 14.36 -10.42 -6.11
N ILE A 16 14.86 -9.38 -6.80
CA ILE A 16 14.31 -8.03 -6.71
C ILE A 16 12.84 -8.00 -7.14
N CYS A 17 12.47 -8.68 -8.23
CA CYS A 17 11.09 -8.76 -8.69
C CYS A 17 10.18 -9.38 -7.64
N VAL A 18 10.59 -10.49 -7.01
CA VAL A 18 9.81 -11.16 -5.96
C VAL A 18 9.64 -10.27 -4.73
N LEU A 19 10.73 -9.65 -4.26
CA LEU A 19 10.66 -8.74 -3.11
C LEU A 19 9.78 -7.51 -3.39
N ALA A 20 9.96 -6.88 -4.55
CA ALA A 20 9.15 -5.74 -4.96
C ALA A 20 7.67 -6.13 -5.12
N PHE A 21 7.37 -7.35 -5.57
CA PHE A 21 6.01 -7.86 -5.64
C PHE A 21 5.35 -7.96 -4.27
N PHE A 22 6.05 -8.48 -3.25
CA PHE A 22 5.52 -8.50 -1.88
C PHE A 22 5.26 -7.09 -1.34
N VAL A 23 6.17 -6.15 -1.58
CA VAL A 23 6.00 -4.74 -1.19
C VAL A 23 4.80 -4.11 -1.91
N LEU A 24 4.59 -4.43 -3.19
CA LEU A 24 3.43 -3.97 -3.96
C LEU A 24 2.12 -4.54 -3.42
N MET A 25 2.05 -5.85 -3.17
CA MET A 25 0.88 -6.50 -2.58
C MET A 25 0.51 -5.84 -1.25
N TRP A 26 1.49 -5.66 -0.36
CA TRP A 26 1.30 -5.01 0.93
C TRP A 26 0.86 -3.55 0.76
N GLY A 27 1.54 -2.80 -0.12
CA GLY A 27 1.22 -1.40 -0.40
C GLY A 27 -0.19 -1.21 -0.95
N ILE A 28 -0.67 -2.10 -1.83
CA ILE A 28 -2.04 -2.04 -2.36
C ILE A 28 -3.07 -2.28 -1.26
N ILE A 29 -2.85 -3.25 -0.37
CA ILE A 29 -3.76 -3.52 0.75
C ILE A 29 -3.83 -2.30 1.68
N ASP A 30 -2.68 -1.73 2.04
CA ASP A 30 -2.60 -0.56 2.92
C ASP A 30 -3.22 0.70 2.26
N LEU A 31 -2.98 0.89 0.96
CA LEU A 31 -3.58 1.98 0.18
C LEU A 31 -5.10 1.83 0.09
N THR A 32 -5.61 0.61 -0.15
CA THR A 32 -7.05 0.33 -0.24
C THR A 32 -7.72 0.56 1.11
N SER A 33 -7.13 0.07 2.20
CA SER A 33 -7.66 0.28 3.55
C SER A 33 -7.69 1.76 3.96
N SER A 34 -6.66 2.52 3.60
CA SER A 34 -6.59 3.96 3.84
C SER A 34 -7.58 4.74 2.97
N SER A 35 -7.77 4.32 1.71
CA SER A 35 -8.74 4.91 0.78
C SER A 35 -10.17 4.73 1.26
N ILE A 36 -10.53 3.52 1.72
CA ILE A 36 -11.85 3.21 2.27
C ILE A 36 -12.13 4.09 3.49
N ASN A 37 -11.18 4.21 4.41
CA ASN A 37 -11.35 5.06 5.58
C ASN A 37 -11.49 6.56 5.21
N LEU A 38 -10.71 7.07 4.24
CA LEU A 38 -10.85 8.44 3.75
C LEU A 38 -12.20 8.69 3.06
N LEU A 39 -12.75 7.70 2.34
CA LEU A 39 -14.06 7.79 1.71
C LEU A 39 -15.19 7.76 2.74
N ILE A 40 -15.08 6.96 3.80
CA ILE A 40 -16.05 6.90 4.91
C ILE A 40 -16.00 8.18 5.76
N LEU A 41 -14.82 8.81 5.90
CA LEU A 41 -14.65 10.08 6.62
C LEU A 41 -15.14 11.33 5.85
N ASN A 42 -15.59 11.20 4.59
CA ASN A 42 -16.26 12.31 3.91
C ASN A 42 -17.67 12.52 4.51
N PRO A 43 -17.96 13.68 5.12
CA PRO A 43 -19.19 13.91 5.86
C PRO A 43 -20.31 14.37 4.90
N SER A 44 -20.68 13.51 3.94
CA SER A 44 -21.85 13.76 3.09
C SER A 44 -22.85 12.61 3.05
N GLY A 45 -22.68 11.55 3.83
CA GLY A 45 -23.70 10.52 3.96
C GLY A 45 -23.23 9.31 4.74
N GLN A 46 -23.90 9.07 5.86
CA GLN A 46 -24.14 7.80 6.55
C GLN A 46 -23.54 6.51 5.93
N GLN A 47 -22.83 5.72 6.77
CA GLN A 47 -22.84 4.25 6.92
C GLN A 47 -21.47 3.82 7.49
N GLU A 48 -21.36 3.45 8.79
CA GLU A 48 -21.49 2.06 9.29
C GLU A 48 -20.85 1.03 8.35
N SER A 49 -19.93 0.13 8.70
CA SER A 49 -19.21 -0.27 9.91
C SER A 49 -18.29 -1.41 9.43
N SER A 50 -17.10 -1.63 10.02
CA SER A 50 -16.59 -3.00 10.24
C SER A 50 -15.24 -3.06 10.97
N PHE A 51 -15.30 -3.78 12.09
CA PHE A 51 -14.35 -4.78 12.58
C PHE A 51 -12.92 -4.34 12.98
N ALA A 52 -12.77 -4.13 14.29
CA ALA A 52 -11.55 -4.43 15.04
C ALA A 52 -11.89 -5.42 16.18
N PRO A 53 -11.01 -6.36 16.54
CA PRO A 53 -11.32 -7.42 17.50
C PRO A 53 -11.32 -6.88 18.94
N SER A 54 -12.37 -7.28 19.65
CA SER A 54 -12.73 -6.93 21.03
C SER A 54 -11.71 -7.39 22.07
N GLU A 55 -11.21 -6.45 22.87
CA GLU A 55 -10.98 -6.70 24.29
C GLU A 55 -11.94 -5.81 25.10
N GLY A 56 -13.08 -6.39 25.48
CA GLY A 56 -13.72 -6.12 26.77
C GLY A 56 -14.23 -4.71 27.03
N SER A 57 -15.07 -4.16 26.15
CA SER A 57 -16.25 -3.36 26.52
C SER A 57 -16.92 -2.79 25.27
N VAL A 58 -18.15 -3.26 25.00
CA VAL A 58 -19.20 -2.62 24.19
C VAL A 58 -18.74 -2.01 22.85
N GLU A 59 -19.01 -2.72 21.76
CA GLU A 59 -18.83 -2.25 20.38
C GLU A 59 -19.63 -0.96 20.09
N VAL A 60 -18.89 0.14 19.85
CA VAL A 60 -19.02 1.21 18.83
C VAL A 60 -20.44 1.62 18.42
N PRO A 61 -20.80 2.90 18.57
CA PRO A 61 -20.41 3.87 17.56
C PRO A 61 -19.29 4.75 18.13
N ILE A 62 -18.40 5.25 17.28
CA ILE A 62 -17.78 6.55 17.55
C ILE A 62 -18.95 7.54 17.44
N ALA A 63 -19.80 7.51 18.46
CA ALA A 63 -20.84 8.45 18.71
C ALA A 63 -20.06 9.73 18.92
N SER A 64 -20.00 10.54 17.86
CA SER A 64 -20.10 11.97 17.98
C SER A 64 -19.39 12.49 19.23
N LEU A 65 -18.08 12.28 19.32
CA LEU A 65 -17.26 13.19 20.11
C LEU A 65 -17.21 14.45 19.26
N LYS A 66 -18.31 15.20 19.33
CA LYS A 66 -18.41 16.61 18.96
C LYS A 66 -17.41 17.34 19.88
N GLY A 67 -16.13 17.21 19.55
CA GLY A 67 -15.06 17.35 20.52
C GLY A 67 -13.82 17.86 19.82
N ASN A 68 -13.78 19.18 19.67
CA ASN A 68 -12.64 19.97 19.22
C ASN A 68 -12.33 19.88 17.70
N PRO A 69 -12.63 20.93 16.90
CA PRO A 69 -12.33 20.96 15.45
C PRO A 69 -10.84 20.80 15.11
N VAL A 70 -9.97 20.98 16.11
CA VAL A 70 -8.53 20.74 16.00
C VAL A 70 -8.22 19.24 15.88
N GLU A 71 -8.94 18.39 16.60
CA GLU A 71 -8.73 16.93 16.60
C GLU A 71 -9.13 16.32 15.25
N ASP A 72 -10.28 16.72 14.71
CA ASP A 72 -10.75 16.28 13.38
C ASP A 72 -9.73 16.64 12.28
N TYR A 73 -9.13 17.83 12.36
CA TYR A 73 -8.09 18.26 11.43
C TYR A 73 -6.86 17.34 11.51
N TYR A 74 -6.38 17.03 12.72
CA TYR A 74 -5.21 16.17 12.91
C TYR A 74 -5.47 14.72 12.50
N GLN A 75 -6.65 14.17 12.81
CA GLN A 75 -7.02 12.83 12.37
C GLN A 75 -7.08 12.75 10.84
N ARG A 76 -7.71 13.72 10.18
CA ARG A 76 -7.74 13.77 8.71
C ARG A 76 -6.34 13.91 8.11
N ARG A 77 -5.48 14.73 8.71
CA ARG A 77 -4.09 14.90 8.27
C ARG A 77 -3.26 13.64 8.43
N MET A 78 -3.38 12.95 9.56
CA MET A 78 -2.71 11.67 9.81
C MET A 78 -3.10 10.60 8.79
N MET A 79 -4.38 10.55 8.42
CA MET A 79 -4.88 9.62 7.39
C MET A 79 -4.37 9.97 5.99
N MET A 80 -4.31 11.26 5.65
CA MET A 80 -3.74 11.73 4.38
C MET A 80 -2.24 11.45 4.29
N ASP A 81 -1.48 11.68 5.37
CA ASP A 81 -0.05 11.40 5.42
C ASP A 81 0.21 9.89 5.26
N ARG A 82 -0.59 9.05 5.93
CA ARG A 82 -0.54 7.59 5.75
C ARG A 82 -0.88 7.17 4.33
N PHE A 83 -1.96 7.69 3.74
CA PHE A 83 -2.33 7.41 2.36
C PHE A 83 -1.21 7.81 1.39
N GLY A 84 -0.60 8.98 1.61
CA GLY A 84 0.52 9.48 0.82
C GLY A 84 1.73 8.56 0.89
N ASP A 85 2.08 8.07 2.08
CA ASP A 85 3.17 7.11 2.29
C ASP A 85 2.88 5.78 1.57
N SER A 86 1.68 5.22 1.73
CA SER A 86 1.28 3.99 1.04
C SER A 86 1.28 4.17 -0.48
N LEU A 87 0.82 5.32 -0.99
CA LEU A 87 0.84 5.63 -2.43
C LEU A 87 2.26 5.74 -2.97
N ALA A 88 3.14 6.46 -2.27
CA ALA A 88 4.55 6.59 -2.65
C ALA A 88 5.23 5.21 -2.68
N ARG A 89 4.95 4.35 -1.69
CA ARG A 89 5.45 2.98 -1.63
C ARG A 89 5.00 2.15 -2.85
N VAL A 90 3.73 2.21 -3.21
CA VAL A 90 3.19 1.50 -4.38
C VAL A 90 3.84 2.00 -5.67
N LEU A 91 3.99 3.32 -5.84
CA LEU A 91 4.60 3.91 -7.03
C LEU A 91 6.08 3.52 -7.17
N ILE A 92 6.86 3.67 -6.11
CA ILE A 92 8.30 3.36 -6.12
C ILE A 92 8.51 1.86 -6.33
N ALA A 93 7.80 1.01 -5.58
CA ALA A 93 7.89 -0.44 -5.73
C ALA A 93 7.43 -0.89 -7.13
N GLY A 94 6.42 -0.22 -7.70
CA GLY A 94 5.91 -0.46 -9.05
C GLY A 94 6.96 -0.17 -10.12
N ILE A 95 7.64 0.97 -10.01
CA ILE A 95 8.73 1.36 -10.92
C ILE A 95 9.89 0.35 -10.82
N ILE A 96 10.30 -0.02 -9.60
CA ILE A 96 11.37 -1.00 -9.38
C ILE A 96 11.00 -2.37 -9.95
N PHE A 97 9.77 -2.82 -9.71
CA PHE A 97 9.26 -4.09 -10.24
C PHE A 97 9.22 -4.09 -11.77
N ALA A 98 8.69 -3.03 -12.39
CA ALA A 98 8.63 -2.89 -13.84
C ALA A 98 10.03 -2.88 -14.46
N TYR A 99 10.98 -2.15 -13.85
CA TYR A 99 12.37 -2.12 -14.28
C TYR A 99 13.03 -3.49 -14.19
N ALA A 100 12.90 -4.19 -13.05
CA ALA A 100 13.47 -5.52 -12.87
C ALA A 100 12.87 -6.53 -13.86
N ARG A 101 11.55 -6.45 -14.09
CA ARG A 101 10.86 -7.29 -15.07
C ARG A 101 11.35 -7.04 -16.49
N TYR A 102 11.52 -5.77 -16.88
CA TYR A 102 12.08 -5.38 -18.17
C TYR A 102 13.52 -5.85 -18.33
N ALA A 103 14.36 -5.72 -17.29
CA ALA A 103 15.74 -6.19 -17.30
C ALA A 103 15.82 -7.72 -17.50
N ILE A 104 14.95 -8.49 -16.84
CA ILE A 104 14.83 -9.94 -17.07
C ILE A 104 14.45 -10.22 -18.53
N PHE A 105 13.40 -9.57 -19.04
CA PHE A 105 12.94 -9.79 -20.42
C PHE A 105 14.02 -9.51 -21.46
N LYS A 106 14.77 -8.42 -21.28
CA LYS A 106 15.91 -8.07 -22.13
C LYS A 106 17.04 -9.10 -22.04
N LEU A 107 17.33 -9.61 -20.85
CA LEU A 107 18.33 -10.67 -20.65
C LEU A 107 17.88 -12.03 -21.23
N GLU A 108 16.57 -12.26 -21.36
CA GLU A 108 15.99 -13.44 -22.01
C GLU A 108 15.98 -13.36 -23.54
N GLY A 109 16.46 -12.24 -24.13
CA GLY A 109 16.52 -12.05 -25.57
C GLY A 109 15.22 -11.54 -26.19
N GLY A 110 14.32 -10.98 -25.37
CA GLY A 110 13.17 -10.23 -25.87
C GLY A 110 13.63 -9.02 -26.69
N LYS A 111 13.20 -8.95 -27.96
CA LYS A 111 13.43 -7.80 -28.86
C LYS A 111 12.62 -6.60 -28.41
#